data_AF-A0A8E0VHW5-F1
#
_entry.id   AF-A0A8E0VHW5-F1
#
_cell.length_a   1.000
_cell.length_b   1.000
_cell.length_c   1.000
_cell.angle_alpha   90.00
_cell.angle_beta   90.00
_cell.angle_gamma   90.00
#
_symmetry.space_group_name_H-M   'P 1'
#
loop_
_entity.id
_entity.type
_entity.pdbx_description
1 polymer ?
#
loop_
_entity_poly.entity_id
_entity_poly.type
_entity_poly.pdbx_seq_one_letter_code
_entity_poly.pdbx_strand_id
1 'polypeptide(L)'
;MGAEQSRYYSEKPRLPRKRLSLPLQLLTTGNSTVSSSGRRVTLKPASCEISQITPESSCSQQDGHLVADEKSINYQCIRPETELEFTEFEKDVLLSTWPLIDANRLENGWLVFRNAFSIFPELPKFFNFDQPRLDSDEYVGRGNRHILAFMDVFASAIVSLNGGDREHFYERMVLLGARHAAIPGMKTEYFKVFKQAILMTWESLIYEEFTDDVRRAWAHLIDYVIGLLNEGCLVFEEEEEKILLETQSNHRASDSQLLPYGPNTRRRSGQPSVVSMTPEELARFHSLCK
;
A
#
# COMPACT_ATOMS: atom_id res chain seq x y z
N MET A 1 40.82 -60.40 16.09
CA MET A 1 40.90 -59.52 14.90
C MET A 1 39.45 -59.24 14.51
N GLY A 2 38.80 -58.17 15.00
CA GLY A 2 38.99 -56.75 14.65
C GLY A 2 38.35 -56.50 13.28
N ALA A 3 37.33 -55.67 13.05
CA ALA A 3 36.70 -54.63 13.85
C ALA A 3 35.23 -54.42 13.41
N GLU A 4 34.38 -54.13 14.38
CA GLU A 4 33.06 -53.51 14.21
C GLU A 4 33.25 -52.01 13.92
N GLN A 5 32.49 -51.44 12.98
CA GLN A 5 32.26 -50.00 12.91
C GLN A 5 30.77 -49.70 12.93
N SER A 6 30.30 -49.55 14.16
CA SER A 6 29.16 -48.72 14.56
C SER A 6 29.32 -47.31 14.01
N ARG A 7 28.30 -46.78 13.32
CA ARG A 7 28.13 -45.35 13.12
C ARG A 7 26.89 -44.88 13.88
N TYR A 8 27.20 -44.12 14.90
CA TYR A 8 26.30 -43.37 15.77
C TYR A 8 25.65 -42.19 15.02
N TYR A 9 24.44 -41.91 15.48
CA TYR A 9 23.43 -40.91 15.12
C TYR A 9 23.87 -39.46 14.86
N SER A 10 23.04 -38.74 14.09
CA SER A 10 22.58 -37.41 14.49
C SER A 10 21.09 -37.26 14.15
N GLU A 11 20.23 -37.61 15.11
CA GLU A 11 18.82 -37.26 15.10
C GLU A 11 18.66 -35.76 15.38
N LYS A 12 17.96 -35.05 14.49
CA LYS A 12 17.63 -33.63 14.67
C LYS A 12 16.58 -33.48 15.78
N PRO A 13 16.73 -32.50 16.69
CA PRO A 13 15.77 -32.27 17.76
C PRO A 13 14.43 -31.79 17.20
N ARG A 14 13.36 -32.54 17.48
CA ARG A 14 11.97 -32.13 17.25
C ARG A 14 11.61 -31.03 18.25
N LEU A 15 11.29 -29.85 17.75
CA LEU A 15 10.78 -28.75 18.56
C LEU A 15 9.37 -29.10 19.10
N PRO A 16 9.04 -28.72 20.36
CA PRO A 16 7.77 -29.05 20.96
C PRO A 16 6.63 -28.26 20.34
N ARG A 17 5.62 -28.97 19.81
CA ARG A 17 4.31 -28.43 19.42
C ARG A 17 3.66 -27.74 20.62
N LYS A 18 3.61 -26.41 20.62
CA LYS A 18 2.73 -25.65 21.52
C LYS A 18 1.35 -25.59 20.88
N ARG A 19 0.41 -26.41 21.36
CA ARG A 19 -1.03 -26.20 21.13
C ARG A 19 -1.42 -24.91 21.83
N LEU A 20 -1.83 -23.90 21.07
CA LEU A 20 -2.49 -22.72 21.63
C LEU A 20 -3.96 -23.07 21.86
N SER A 21 -4.29 -23.40 23.11
CA SER A 21 -5.67 -23.45 23.59
C SER A 21 -6.17 -22.02 23.84
N LEU A 22 -7.17 -21.59 23.09
CA LEU A 22 -7.91 -20.35 23.31
C LEU A 22 -8.71 -20.44 24.63
N PRO A 23 -8.64 -19.44 25.53
CA PRO A 23 -9.54 -19.37 26.69
C PRO A 23 -10.93 -18.88 26.27
N LEU A 24 -11.93 -19.71 26.54
CA LEU A 24 -13.35 -19.45 26.34
C LEU A 24 -14.00 -19.01 27.67
N GLN A 25 -13.87 -17.75 28.09
CA GLN A 25 -14.61 -17.11 29.21
C GLN A 25 -14.48 -15.57 29.02
N LEU A 26 -15.49 -14.70 29.05
CA LEU A 26 -16.81 -14.69 29.66
C LEU A 26 -17.76 -13.76 28.86
N LEU A 27 -18.95 -14.25 28.53
CA LEU A 27 -20.18 -13.45 28.48
C LEU A 27 -20.84 -13.62 29.86
N THR A 28 -21.15 -12.51 30.55
CA THR A 28 -22.40 -12.25 31.30
C THR A 28 -22.30 -11.01 32.18
N THR A 29 -23.13 -10.01 31.84
CA THR A 29 -24.05 -9.20 32.69
C THR A 29 -23.59 -8.57 34.01
N GLY A 30 -23.99 -7.31 34.23
CA GLY A 30 -24.52 -6.87 35.54
C GLY A 30 -24.19 -5.44 35.96
N ASN A 31 -25.21 -4.58 35.98
CA ASN A 31 -25.21 -3.21 36.50
C ASN A 31 -24.98 -3.10 38.03
N SER A 32 -24.65 -1.86 38.45
CA SER A 32 -25.19 -1.13 39.63
C SER A 32 -24.24 -0.80 40.80
N THR A 33 -23.95 0.52 40.86
CA THR A 33 -24.04 1.45 42.03
C THR A 33 -23.23 1.28 43.32
N VAL A 34 -22.42 2.33 43.57
CA VAL A 34 -22.45 3.27 44.72
C VAL A 34 -21.62 2.99 46.00
N SER A 35 -20.93 4.08 46.37
CA SER A 35 -20.42 4.52 47.69
C SER A 35 -19.04 4.05 48.14
N SER A 36 -18.30 4.78 48.98
CA SER A 36 -17.96 6.21 49.09
C SER A 36 -16.87 6.29 50.17
N SER A 37 -15.90 7.19 50.01
CA SER A 37 -15.10 7.85 51.07
C SER A 37 -13.88 8.48 50.37
N GLY A 38 -13.50 9.75 50.52
CA GLY A 38 -13.97 10.82 51.39
C GLY A 38 -12.76 11.61 51.84
N ARG A 39 -12.50 12.78 51.25
CA ARG A 39 -11.90 13.91 51.98
C ARG A 39 -12.22 15.25 51.32
N ARG A 40 -13.06 16.02 52.03
CA ARG A 40 -13.40 17.43 51.80
C ARG A 40 -12.24 18.32 52.21
N VAL A 41 -12.04 19.41 51.48
CA VAL A 41 -11.92 20.74 52.09
C VAL A 41 -12.87 21.67 51.33
N THR A 42 -13.84 22.18 52.08
CA THR A 42 -14.82 23.20 51.72
C THR A 42 -14.26 24.59 51.94
N LEU A 43 -14.66 25.58 51.14
CA LEU A 43 -15.12 26.90 51.60
C LEU A 43 -16.08 27.49 50.55
N LYS A 44 -17.05 28.26 51.06
CA LYS A 44 -18.39 28.57 50.52
C LYS A 44 -18.48 30.11 50.25
N PRO A 45 -19.65 30.73 50.03
CA PRO A 45 -20.26 31.08 48.73
C PRO A 45 -20.50 32.61 48.54
N ALA A 46 -21.04 33.01 47.37
CA ALA A 46 -21.97 34.15 47.26
C ALA A 46 -22.82 34.04 45.97
N SER A 47 -24.02 34.64 46.01
CA SER A 47 -25.22 34.39 45.19
C SER A 47 -25.48 35.44 44.08
N CYS A 48 -26.51 35.14 43.24
CA CYS A 48 -27.40 36.05 42.46
C CYS A 48 -26.77 36.85 41.28
N GLU A 49 -27.43 37.23 40.17
CA GLU A 49 -28.80 37.17 39.63
C GLU A 49 -28.77 37.57 38.13
N ILE A 50 -29.76 37.09 37.36
CA ILE A 50 -30.49 37.69 36.22
C ILE A 50 -29.96 38.96 35.52
N SER A 51 -29.86 38.95 34.17
CA SER A 51 -30.60 39.85 33.25
C SER A 51 -30.27 39.61 31.76
N GLN A 52 -31.33 39.74 30.94
CA GLN A 52 -31.41 39.64 29.47
C GLN A 52 -30.95 40.93 28.78
N ILE A 53 -30.40 40.87 27.56
CA ILE A 53 -30.64 41.86 26.48
C ILE A 53 -30.29 41.25 25.09
N THR A 54 -31.24 41.28 24.15
CA THR A 54 -31.08 41.09 22.67
C THR A 54 -30.64 42.41 22.01
N PRO A 55 -30.15 42.46 20.74
CA PRO A 55 -31.06 42.60 19.58
C PRO A 55 -30.57 42.02 18.22
N GLU A 56 -31.55 41.71 17.35
CA GLU A 56 -31.74 42.05 15.89
C GLU A 56 -30.53 42.06 14.93
N SER A 57 -30.60 41.87 13.60
CA SER A 57 -31.58 41.62 12.52
C SER A 57 -30.71 41.47 11.24
N SER A 58 -30.77 40.40 10.46
CA SER A 58 -31.59 40.17 9.24
C SER A 58 -31.46 41.16 8.06
N CYS A 59 -31.66 40.59 6.85
CA CYS A 59 -31.69 41.13 5.46
C CYS A 59 -30.37 41.02 4.67
N SER A 60 -30.33 40.59 3.39
CA SER A 60 -31.39 40.17 2.44
C SER A 60 -30.72 39.66 1.15
N GLN A 61 -31.40 38.74 0.46
CA GLN A 61 -31.10 38.29 -0.92
C GLN A 61 -31.29 39.43 -1.93
N GLN A 62 -30.48 39.44 -3.01
CA GLN A 62 -30.96 39.45 -4.40
C GLN A 62 -29.84 39.29 -5.44
N ASP A 63 -30.26 38.76 -6.59
CA ASP A 63 -29.55 38.23 -7.75
C ASP A 63 -28.59 39.16 -8.50
N GLY A 64 -27.63 38.54 -9.20
CA GLY A 64 -26.79 39.16 -10.22
C GLY A 64 -25.96 38.14 -11.00
N HIS A 65 -26.45 37.74 -12.16
CA HIS A 65 -25.92 36.73 -13.08
C HIS A 65 -24.81 37.31 -13.99
N LEU A 66 -23.55 36.80 -13.93
CA LEU A 66 -22.53 36.99 -14.98
C LEU A 66 -21.56 35.79 -15.08
N VAL A 67 -21.85 34.92 -16.05
CA VAL A 67 -20.97 34.25 -17.04
C VAL A 67 -19.58 33.75 -16.60
N ALA A 68 -19.52 32.43 -16.40
CA ALA A 68 -18.58 31.42 -16.92
C ALA A 68 -17.07 31.74 -17.05
N ASP A 69 -16.24 30.97 -16.33
CA ASP A 69 -15.34 29.97 -16.93
C ASP A 69 -14.78 29.05 -15.82
N GLU A 70 -15.62 28.17 -15.26
CA GLU A 70 -15.12 27.03 -14.49
C GLU A 70 -15.10 25.82 -15.44
N LYS A 71 -13.97 25.64 -16.13
CA LYS A 71 -13.61 24.32 -16.65
C LYS A 71 -13.31 23.41 -15.47
N SER A 72 -14.39 22.94 -14.84
CA SER A 72 -14.38 21.72 -14.04
C SER A 72 -13.92 20.60 -14.96
N ILE A 73 -12.65 20.22 -14.82
CA ILE A 73 -12.09 19.07 -15.50
C ILE A 73 -12.79 17.87 -14.89
N ASN A 74 -13.83 17.39 -15.57
CA ASN A 74 -14.52 16.18 -15.23
C ASN A 74 -13.58 15.00 -15.48
N TYR A 75 -12.80 14.62 -14.46
CA TYR A 75 -12.09 13.33 -14.42
C TYR A 75 -13.09 12.21 -14.11
N GLN A 76 -14.08 12.03 -14.98
CA GLN A 76 -14.74 10.73 -15.07
C GLN A 76 -13.83 9.85 -15.93
N CYS A 77 -12.79 9.32 -15.28
CA CYS A 77 -12.13 8.11 -15.70
C CYS A 77 -13.24 7.08 -15.90
N ILE A 78 -13.41 6.62 -17.14
CA ILE A 78 -14.38 5.59 -17.50
C ILE A 78 -13.92 4.32 -16.79
N ARG A 79 -14.43 4.14 -15.57
CA ARG A 79 -14.20 2.98 -14.73
C ARG A 79 -14.93 1.83 -15.44
N PRO A 80 -14.26 0.76 -15.88
CA PRO A 80 -14.97 -0.45 -16.21
C PRO A 80 -15.58 -0.92 -14.89
N GLU A 81 -16.88 -0.68 -14.70
CA GLU A 81 -17.65 -1.16 -13.54
C GLU A 81 -17.80 -2.70 -13.54
N THR A 82 -17.13 -3.38 -14.46
CA THR A 82 -17.12 -4.82 -14.61
C THR A 82 -15.67 -5.28 -14.57
N GLU A 83 -15.31 -6.08 -13.55
CA GLU A 83 -14.22 -7.10 -13.50
C GLU A 83 -13.31 -7.17 -12.26
N LEU A 84 -13.57 -6.47 -11.13
CA LEU A 84 -12.83 -6.70 -9.87
C LEU A 84 -13.73 -6.69 -8.63
N GLU A 85 -14.81 -7.47 -8.66
CA GLU A 85 -15.60 -7.75 -7.45
C GLU A 85 -15.05 -8.98 -6.73
N PHE A 86 -14.73 -8.83 -5.45
CA PHE A 86 -14.34 -9.93 -4.57
C PHE A 86 -15.60 -10.67 -4.10
N THR A 87 -15.60 -11.98 -4.25
CA THR A 87 -16.62 -12.85 -3.68
C THR A 87 -16.57 -12.82 -2.15
N GLU A 88 -17.69 -13.11 -1.48
CA GLU A 88 -17.71 -13.22 -0.01
C GLU A 88 -16.72 -14.29 0.48
N PHE A 89 -16.58 -15.39 -0.26
CA PHE A 89 -15.59 -16.42 0.04
C PHE A 89 -14.15 -15.89 0.01
N GLU A 90 -13.78 -15.11 -1.01
CA GLU A 90 -12.44 -14.51 -1.06
C GLU A 90 -12.22 -13.53 0.10
N LYS A 91 -13.24 -12.74 0.45
CA LYS A 91 -13.16 -11.84 1.62
C LYS A 91 -12.96 -12.62 2.91
N ASP A 92 -13.69 -13.71 3.12
CA ASP A 92 -13.54 -14.58 4.29
C ASP A 92 -12.14 -15.20 4.36
N VAL A 93 -11.60 -15.65 3.23
CA VAL A 93 -10.23 -16.15 3.12
C VAL A 93 -9.22 -15.08 3.50
N LEU A 94 -9.35 -13.86 2.97
CA LEU A 94 -8.45 -12.75 3.28
C LEU A 94 -8.53 -12.35 4.76
N LEU A 95 -9.74 -12.24 5.32
CA LEU A 95 -9.98 -11.88 6.72
C LEU A 95 -9.46 -12.93 7.70
N SER A 96 -9.60 -14.21 7.37
CA SER A 96 -9.15 -15.32 8.24
C SER A 96 -7.63 -15.54 8.18
N THR A 97 -6.99 -15.31 7.04
CA THR A 97 -5.56 -15.56 6.85
C THR A 97 -4.68 -14.34 7.15
N TRP A 98 -5.19 -13.11 7.01
CA TRP A 98 -4.43 -11.90 7.32
C TRP A 98 -3.85 -11.86 8.74
N PRO A 99 -4.57 -12.23 9.82
CA PRO A 99 -4.00 -12.22 11.17
C PRO A 99 -2.78 -13.13 11.33
N LEU A 100 -2.68 -14.22 10.58
CA LEU A 100 -1.53 -15.13 10.59
C LEU A 100 -0.30 -14.45 9.98
N ILE A 101 -0.52 -13.72 8.88
CA ILE A 101 0.50 -12.93 8.19
C ILE A 101 0.90 -11.70 9.02
N ASP A 102 -0.05 -11.07 9.72
CA ASP A 102 0.16 -9.82 10.42
C ASP A 102 0.81 -9.97 11.80
N ALA A 103 0.78 -11.19 12.37
CA ALA A 103 1.28 -11.47 13.71
C ALA A 103 2.74 -11.02 13.95
N ASN A 104 3.60 -11.09 12.92
CA ASN A 104 4.96 -10.57 12.94
C ASN A 104 5.18 -9.60 11.76
N ARG A 105 4.28 -8.61 11.61
CA ARG A 105 4.20 -7.69 10.47
C ARG A 105 5.56 -7.22 9.92
N LEU A 106 6.45 -6.72 10.78
CA LEU A 106 7.74 -6.18 10.35
C LEU A 106 8.67 -7.27 9.78
N GLU A 107 8.83 -8.40 10.47
CA GLU A 107 9.71 -9.48 10.01
C GLU A 107 9.15 -10.14 8.74
N ASN A 108 7.83 -10.35 8.69
CA ASN A 108 7.15 -10.93 7.54
C ASN A 108 7.24 -10.02 6.31
N GLY A 109 7.10 -8.70 6.49
CA GLY A 109 7.31 -7.73 5.42
C GLY A 109 8.76 -7.71 4.93
N TRP A 110 9.75 -7.79 5.84
CA TRP A 110 11.15 -7.95 5.46
C TRP A 110 11.41 -9.23 4.66
N LEU A 111 10.75 -10.33 5.02
CA LEU A 111 10.85 -11.59 4.29
C LEU A 111 10.34 -11.45 2.84
N VAL A 112 9.25 -10.72 2.60
CA VAL A 112 8.80 -10.37 1.23
C VAL A 112 9.90 -9.62 0.47
N PHE A 113 10.50 -8.60 1.06
CA PHE A 113 11.55 -7.82 0.38
C PHE A 113 12.80 -8.66 0.10
N ARG A 114 13.22 -9.50 1.04
CA ARG A 114 14.33 -10.46 0.83
C ARG A 114 14.04 -11.42 -0.32
N ASN A 115 12.81 -11.93 -0.41
CA ASN A 115 12.38 -12.78 -1.53
C ASN A 115 12.39 -11.99 -2.84
N ALA A 116 11.86 -10.76 -2.86
CA ALA A 116 11.87 -9.91 -4.05
C ALA A 116 13.29 -9.59 -4.54
N PHE A 117 14.22 -9.31 -3.63
CA PHE A 117 15.63 -9.08 -3.95
C PHE A 117 16.35 -10.34 -4.43
N SER A 118 15.90 -11.51 -3.97
CA SER A 118 16.41 -12.80 -4.46
C SER A 118 15.92 -13.10 -5.88
N ILE A 119 14.65 -12.77 -6.19
CA ILE A 119 14.06 -12.91 -7.52
C ILE A 119 14.70 -11.92 -8.49
N PHE A 120 14.83 -10.64 -8.12
CA PHE A 120 15.43 -9.59 -8.96
C PHE A 120 16.53 -8.84 -8.20
N PRO A 121 17.81 -9.23 -8.36
CA PRO A 121 18.93 -8.68 -7.58
C PRO A 121 19.22 -7.18 -7.80
N GLU A 122 18.69 -6.58 -8.86
CA GLU A 122 18.82 -5.14 -9.09
C GLU A 122 17.77 -4.30 -8.35
N LEU A 123 16.73 -4.92 -7.78
CA LEU A 123 15.66 -4.21 -7.09
C LEU A 123 16.12 -3.33 -5.90
N PRO A 124 17.12 -3.72 -5.09
CA PRO A 124 17.62 -2.91 -3.98
C PRO A 124 18.03 -1.49 -4.36
N LYS A 125 18.49 -1.25 -5.60
CA LYS A 125 18.97 0.05 -6.07
C LYS A 125 17.91 1.16 -6.03
N PHE A 126 16.63 0.79 -6.08
CA PHE A 126 15.50 1.73 -6.03
C PHE A 126 15.16 2.16 -4.62
N PHE A 127 15.62 1.40 -3.65
CA PHE A 127 15.52 1.77 -2.27
C PHE A 127 16.81 2.50 -1.94
N ASN A 128 16.71 3.66 -1.30
CA ASN A 128 17.87 4.36 -0.74
C ASN A 128 18.43 3.60 0.50
N PHE A 129 18.55 2.28 0.36
CA PHE A 129 19.17 1.33 1.27
C PHE A 129 20.70 1.30 1.08
N ASP A 130 21.25 2.03 0.10
CA ASP A 130 22.69 2.00 -0.21
C ASP A 130 23.43 3.32 0.11
N GLN A 131 23.07 4.02 1.19
CA GLN A 131 24.04 4.91 1.82
C GLN A 131 24.77 4.17 2.94
N PRO A 132 26.05 3.78 2.74
CA PRO A 132 26.88 3.14 3.74
C PRO A 132 27.34 4.20 4.74
N ARG A 133 26.42 4.66 5.58
CA ARG A 133 26.76 4.93 6.97
C ARG A 133 26.20 3.76 7.75
N LEU A 134 26.94 2.65 7.68
CA LEU A 134 26.75 1.46 8.49
C LEU A 134 26.54 1.88 9.96
N ASP A 135 25.54 1.30 10.60
CA ASP A 135 25.16 1.43 12.02
C ASP A 135 24.45 2.72 12.49
N SER A 136 23.72 3.42 11.63
CA SER A 136 22.75 4.41 12.14
C SER A 136 21.36 3.78 12.32
N ASP A 137 20.85 3.82 13.54
CA ASP A 137 19.46 3.49 13.93
C ASP A 137 18.41 4.10 12.96
N GLU A 138 18.75 5.24 12.35
CA GLU A 138 17.92 5.96 11.38
C GLU A 138 17.70 5.18 10.06
N TYR A 139 18.70 4.40 9.61
CA TYR A 139 18.64 3.61 8.38
C TYR A 139 17.65 2.45 8.54
N VAL A 140 17.83 1.69 9.62
CA VAL A 140 16.94 0.60 10.00
C VAL A 140 15.53 1.17 10.24
N GLY A 141 15.42 2.36 10.83
CA GLY A 141 14.16 3.09 10.99
C GLY A 141 13.48 3.48 9.68
N ARG A 142 14.21 3.87 8.63
CA ARG A 142 13.62 4.16 7.31
C ARG A 142 13.13 2.90 6.61
N GLY A 143 13.95 1.84 6.60
CA GLY A 143 13.56 0.54 6.06
C GLY A 143 12.31 0.02 6.76
N ASN A 144 12.31 -0.02 8.09
CA ASN A 144 11.18 -0.50 8.88
C ASN A 144 9.90 0.30 8.61
N ARG A 145 9.98 1.64 8.49
CA ARG A 145 8.81 2.45 8.12
C ARG A 145 8.27 2.10 6.74
N HIS A 146 9.13 1.87 5.76
CA HIS A 146 8.69 1.47 4.42
C HIS A 146 8.07 0.07 4.42
N ILE A 147 8.67 -0.88 5.13
CA ILE A 147 8.12 -2.25 5.29
C ILE A 147 6.76 -2.22 5.98
N LEU A 148 6.60 -1.44 7.05
CA LEU A 148 5.32 -1.31 7.73
C LEU A 148 4.27 -0.64 6.83
N ALA A 149 4.64 0.42 6.11
CA ALA A 149 3.75 1.07 5.15
C ALA A 149 3.32 0.11 4.03
N PHE A 150 4.23 -0.76 3.56
CA PHE A 150 3.92 -1.82 2.59
C PHE A 150 2.90 -2.82 3.15
N MET A 151 3.09 -3.28 4.39
CA MET A 151 2.13 -4.20 5.02
C MET A 151 0.77 -3.53 5.27
N ASP A 152 0.76 -2.24 5.62
CA ASP A 152 -0.45 -1.45 5.83
C ASP A 152 -1.28 -1.27 4.55
N VAL A 153 -0.68 -1.39 3.36
CA VAL A 153 -1.42 -1.42 2.08
C VAL A 153 -2.40 -2.60 2.07
N PHE A 154 -1.95 -3.81 2.43
CA PHE A 154 -2.82 -5.00 2.45
C PHE A 154 -3.87 -4.93 3.55
N ALA A 155 -3.50 -4.45 4.74
CA ALA A 155 -4.47 -4.20 5.81
C ALA A 155 -5.58 -3.25 5.35
N SER A 156 -5.19 -2.13 4.72
CA SER A 156 -6.14 -1.12 4.22
C SER A 156 -6.99 -1.67 3.08
N ALA A 157 -6.41 -2.48 2.19
CA ALA A 157 -7.12 -3.11 1.09
C ALA A 157 -8.23 -4.03 1.62
N ILE A 158 -7.91 -4.90 2.58
CA ILE A 158 -8.89 -5.81 3.21
C ILE A 158 -10.01 -5.02 3.90
N VAL A 159 -9.66 -3.96 4.65
CA VAL A 159 -10.66 -3.07 5.28
C VAL A 159 -11.57 -2.44 4.24
N SER A 160 -11.02 -1.94 3.12
CA SER A 160 -11.81 -1.33 2.06
C SER A 160 -12.79 -2.30 1.40
N LEU A 161 -12.44 -3.59 1.29
CA LEU A 161 -13.31 -4.63 0.74
C LEU A 161 -14.41 -5.07 1.72
N ASN A 162 -14.21 -4.85 3.02
CA ASN A 162 -15.11 -5.27 4.10
C ASN A 162 -15.88 -4.09 4.72
N GLY A 163 -16.50 -3.26 3.87
CA GLY A 163 -17.34 -2.12 4.29
C GLY A 163 -16.58 -0.85 4.66
N GLY A 164 -15.25 -0.82 4.44
CA GLY A 164 -14.45 0.39 4.55
C GLY A 164 -14.61 1.35 3.36
N ASP A 165 -13.94 2.50 3.44
CA ASP A 165 -13.99 3.53 2.41
C ASP A 165 -13.12 3.13 1.19
N ARG A 166 -13.80 2.65 0.13
CA ARG A 166 -13.17 2.20 -1.10
C ARG A 166 -12.59 3.33 -1.94
N GLU A 167 -13.28 4.47 -1.99
CA GLU A 167 -12.85 5.63 -2.78
C GLU A 167 -11.60 6.25 -2.14
N HIS A 168 -11.58 6.41 -0.82
CA HIS A 168 -10.40 6.90 -0.13
C HIS A 168 -9.19 5.95 -0.25
N PHE A 169 -9.43 4.63 -0.23
CA PHE A 169 -8.36 3.66 -0.49
C PHE A 169 -7.82 3.79 -1.93
N TYR A 170 -8.72 3.90 -2.91
CA TYR A 170 -8.40 4.11 -4.31
C TYR A 170 -7.52 5.36 -4.52
N GLU A 171 -7.96 6.53 -4.06
CA GLU A 171 -7.20 7.79 -4.18
C GLU A 171 -5.80 7.67 -3.60
N ARG A 172 -5.68 7.01 -2.44
CA ARG A 172 -4.39 6.78 -1.78
C ARG A 172 -3.48 5.88 -2.61
N MET A 173 -4.02 4.85 -3.26
CA MET A 173 -3.24 3.93 -4.08
C MET A 173 -2.79 4.58 -5.39
N VAL A 174 -3.64 5.37 -6.05
CA VAL A 174 -3.27 6.15 -7.24
C VAL A 174 -2.13 7.13 -6.90
N LEU A 175 -2.24 7.86 -5.78
CA LEU A 175 -1.16 8.73 -5.32
C LEU A 175 0.13 7.95 -5.00
N LEU A 176 0.01 6.77 -4.39
CA LEU A 176 1.16 5.93 -4.10
C LEU A 176 1.83 5.41 -5.38
N GLY A 177 1.05 5.06 -6.40
CA GLY A 177 1.54 4.69 -7.74
C GLY A 177 2.34 5.83 -8.37
N ALA A 178 1.78 7.04 -8.40
CA ALA A 178 2.47 8.24 -8.90
C ALA A 178 3.81 8.50 -8.18
N ARG A 179 3.86 8.29 -6.85
CA ARG A 179 5.11 8.41 -6.07
C ARG A 179 6.16 7.37 -6.45
N HIS A 180 5.75 6.15 -6.84
CA HIS A 180 6.68 5.15 -7.36
C HIS A 180 7.17 5.51 -8.76
N ALA A 181 6.30 6.04 -9.63
CA ALA A 181 6.69 6.49 -10.96
C ALA A 181 7.72 7.62 -10.93
N ALA A 182 7.68 8.48 -9.90
CA ALA A 182 8.68 9.51 -9.69
C ALA A 182 10.09 8.98 -9.30
N ILE A 183 10.24 7.67 -9.02
CA ILE A 183 11.53 7.06 -8.70
C ILE A 183 12.32 6.82 -10.00
N PRO A 184 13.53 7.38 -10.16
CA PRO A 184 14.31 7.22 -11.38
C PRO A 184 14.57 5.75 -11.75
N GLY A 185 14.21 5.39 -12.99
CA GLY A 185 14.39 4.04 -13.53
C GLY A 185 13.42 3.00 -12.98
N MET A 186 12.42 3.40 -12.19
CA MET A 186 11.34 2.52 -11.77
C MET A 186 10.55 2.02 -12.99
N LYS A 187 10.06 0.79 -12.91
CA LYS A 187 9.22 0.16 -13.93
C LYS A 187 8.06 -0.59 -13.28
N THR A 188 6.87 -0.54 -13.86
CA THR A 188 5.68 -1.22 -13.32
C THR A 188 5.84 -2.74 -13.29
N GLU A 189 6.67 -3.32 -14.15
CA GLU A 189 7.00 -4.75 -14.13
C GLU A 189 7.63 -5.19 -12.80
N TYR A 190 8.28 -4.30 -12.06
CA TYR A 190 8.84 -4.62 -10.75
C TYR A 190 7.76 -4.97 -9.72
N PHE A 191 6.51 -4.51 -9.89
CA PHE A 191 5.40 -4.95 -9.05
C PHE A 191 5.08 -6.44 -9.23
N LYS A 192 5.34 -7.02 -10.42
CA LYS A 192 5.16 -8.46 -10.66
C LYS A 192 6.16 -9.30 -9.85
N VAL A 193 7.39 -8.79 -9.66
CA VAL A 193 8.39 -9.41 -8.78
C VAL A 193 7.87 -9.43 -7.35
N PHE A 194 7.29 -8.33 -6.87
CA PHE A 194 6.68 -8.26 -5.55
C PHE A 194 5.49 -9.21 -5.41
N LYS A 195 4.61 -9.33 -6.41
CA LYS A 195 3.51 -10.31 -6.38
C LYS A 195 4.01 -11.73 -6.12
N GLN A 196 5.02 -12.15 -6.88
CA GLN A 196 5.62 -13.47 -6.70
C GLN A 196 6.25 -13.61 -5.30
N ALA A 197 7.02 -12.62 -4.86
CA ALA A 197 7.64 -12.61 -3.54
C ALA A 197 6.63 -12.70 -2.40
N ILE A 198 5.50 -11.99 -2.50
CA ILE A 198 4.42 -12.01 -1.51
C ILE A 198 3.82 -13.41 -1.42
N LEU A 199 3.46 -14.01 -2.54
CA LEU A 199 2.84 -15.35 -2.56
C LEU A 199 3.81 -16.42 -2.03
N MET A 200 5.10 -16.34 -2.36
CA MET A 200 6.13 -17.21 -1.78
C MET A 200 6.22 -17.05 -0.26
N THR A 201 6.17 -15.81 0.24
CA THR A 201 6.21 -15.55 1.67
C THR A 201 4.96 -16.08 2.35
N TRP A 202 3.76 -15.84 1.83
CA TRP A 202 2.50 -16.30 2.45
C TRP A 202 2.44 -17.82 2.50
N GLU A 203 2.88 -18.50 1.44
CA GLU A 203 3.05 -19.95 1.42
C GLU A 203 3.97 -20.45 2.53
N SER A 204 5.09 -19.77 2.76
CA SER A 204 6.03 -20.12 3.83
C SER A 204 5.53 -19.82 5.24
N LEU A 205 4.57 -18.89 5.40
CA LEU A 205 4.04 -18.50 6.72
C LEU A 205 2.80 -19.29 7.12
N ILE A 206 1.92 -19.59 6.16
CA ILE A 206 0.66 -20.30 6.35
C ILE A 206 0.87 -21.83 6.21
N TYR A 207 1.94 -22.26 5.54
CA TYR A 207 2.34 -23.66 5.38
C TYR A 207 1.21 -24.52 4.78
N GLU A 208 0.78 -25.58 5.48
CA GLU A 208 -0.20 -26.56 5.02
C GLU A 208 -1.59 -25.94 4.75
N GLU A 209 -1.89 -24.79 5.36
CA GLU A 209 -3.16 -24.08 5.18
C GLU A 209 -3.15 -23.17 3.94
N PHE A 210 -2.03 -23.03 3.22
CA PHE A 210 -1.93 -22.23 2.01
C PHE A 210 -2.46 -22.98 0.78
N THR A 211 -3.76 -23.27 0.80
CA THR A 211 -4.46 -23.98 -0.27
C THR A 211 -4.51 -23.16 -1.57
N ASP A 212 -4.90 -23.80 -2.67
CA ASP A 212 -5.08 -23.09 -3.94
C ASP A 212 -6.13 -21.98 -3.84
N ASP A 213 -7.15 -22.13 -3.00
CA ASP A 213 -8.16 -21.11 -2.75
C ASP A 213 -7.54 -19.88 -2.06
N VAL A 214 -6.70 -20.12 -1.05
CA VAL A 214 -5.94 -19.07 -0.36
C VAL A 214 -5.01 -18.36 -1.32
N ARG A 215 -4.26 -19.11 -2.13
CA ARG A 215 -3.37 -18.56 -3.15
C ARG A 215 -4.11 -17.69 -4.15
N ARG A 216 -5.27 -18.14 -4.66
CA ARG A 216 -6.06 -17.38 -5.64
C ARG A 216 -6.65 -16.10 -5.04
N ALA A 217 -7.23 -16.16 -3.84
CA ALA A 217 -7.77 -14.98 -3.17
C ALA A 217 -6.69 -13.92 -2.91
N TRP A 218 -5.51 -14.33 -2.43
CA TRP A 218 -4.38 -13.43 -2.23
C TRP A 218 -3.83 -12.88 -3.55
N ALA A 219 -3.71 -13.72 -4.59
CA ALA A 219 -3.27 -13.26 -5.90
C ALA A 219 -4.23 -12.20 -6.48
N HIS A 220 -5.55 -12.41 -6.33
CA HIS A 220 -6.56 -11.44 -6.74
C HIS A 220 -6.44 -10.12 -5.97
N LEU A 221 -6.27 -10.16 -4.63
CA LEU A 221 -6.02 -8.95 -3.83
C LEU A 221 -4.77 -8.19 -4.27
N ILE A 222 -3.67 -8.92 -4.52
CA ILE A 222 -2.41 -8.31 -4.94
C ILE A 222 -2.55 -7.70 -6.34
N ASP A 223 -3.22 -8.39 -7.28
CA ASP A 223 -3.48 -7.86 -8.62
C ASP A 223 -4.35 -6.61 -8.58
N TYR A 224 -5.37 -6.59 -7.72
CA TYR A 224 -6.19 -5.41 -7.48
C TYR A 224 -5.34 -4.22 -7.01
N VAL A 225 -4.50 -4.40 -5.99
CA VAL A 225 -3.60 -3.34 -5.50
C VAL A 225 -2.61 -2.89 -6.57
N ILE A 226 -1.99 -3.82 -7.31
CA ILE A 226 -1.05 -3.50 -8.39
C ILE A 226 -1.75 -2.75 -9.53
N GLY A 227 -3.00 -3.09 -9.84
CA GLY A 227 -3.81 -2.37 -10.83
C GLY A 227 -3.95 -0.89 -10.46
N LEU A 228 -4.29 -0.60 -9.21
CA LEU A 228 -4.41 0.78 -8.71
C LEU A 228 -3.07 1.53 -8.72
N LEU A 229 -1.97 0.86 -8.36
CA LEU A 229 -0.63 1.45 -8.43
C LEU A 229 -0.23 1.77 -9.88
N ASN A 230 -0.54 0.87 -10.81
CA ASN A 230 -0.26 1.07 -12.23
C ASN A 230 -1.06 2.24 -12.81
N GLU A 231 -2.32 2.39 -12.41
CA GLU A 231 -3.13 3.57 -12.76
C GLU A 231 -2.47 4.86 -12.26
N GLY A 232 -2.01 4.89 -11.01
CA GLY A 232 -1.22 6.00 -10.49
C GLY A 232 0.06 6.30 -11.28
N CYS A 233 0.79 5.27 -11.70
CA CYS A 233 1.98 5.42 -12.54
C CYS A 233 1.63 6.00 -13.92
N LEU A 234 0.54 5.56 -14.54
CA LEU A 234 0.05 6.05 -15.83
C LEU A 234 -0.34 7.53 -15.73
N VAL A 235 -1.12 7.90 -14.71
CA VAL A 235 -1.54 9.29 -14.49
C VAL A 235 -0.32 10.21 -14.32
N PHE A 236 0.68 9.79 -13.54
CA PHE A 236 1.91 10.56 -13.36
C PHE A 236 2.62 10.80 -14.69
N GLU A 237 2.77 9.75 -15.49
CA GLU A 237 3.42 9.82 -16.79
C GLU A 237 2.68 10.74 -17.78
N GLU A 238 1.35 10.65 -17.85
CA GLU A 238 0.51 11.49 -18.71
C GLU A 238 0.62 12.97 -18.33
N GLU A 239 0.59 13.28 -17.03
CA GLU A 239 0.70 14.67 -16.56
C GLU A 239 2.11 15.23 -16.79
N GLU A 240 3.16 14.43 -16.61
CA GLU A 240 4.53 14.85 -16.95
C GLU A 240 4.66 15.21 -18.44
N GLU A 241 4.09 14.40 -19.33
CA GLU A 241 4.10 14.67 -20.77
C GLU A 241 3.32 15.94 -21.12
N LYS A 242 2.16 16.14 -20.51
CA LYS A 242 1.34 17.33 -20.70
C LYS A 242 2.05 18.61 -20.28
N ILE A 243 2.68 18.63 -19.10
CA ILE A 243 3.46 19.78 -18.61
C ILE A 243 4.59 20.14 -19.58
N LEU A 244 5.25 19.13 -20.16
CA LEU A 244 6.31 19.36 -21.14
C LEU A 244 5.78 19.91 -22.47
N LEU A 245 4.62 19.45 -22.92
CA LEU A 245 3.97 19.99 -24.12
C LEU A 245 3.52 21.43 -23.93
N GLU A 246 2.97 21.78 -22.76
CA GLU A 246 2.56 23.14 -22.41
C GLU A 246 3.77 24.08 -22.27
N THR A 247 4.84 23.62 -21.62
CA THR A 247 6.09 24.39 -21.50
C THR A 247 6.72 24.63 -22.88
N GLN A 248 6.69 23.63 -23.77
CA GLN A 248 7.19 23.78 -25.14
C GLN A 248 6.29 24.68 -26.00
N SER A 249 4.96 24.60 -25.89
CA SER A 249 4.07 25.46 -26.68
C SER A 249 4.25 26.95 -26.32
N ASN A 250 4.53 27.25 -25.05
CA ASN A 250 4.90 28.59 -24.58
C ASN A 250 6.24 29.08 -25.15
N HIS A 251 7.14 28.18 -25.55
CA HIS A 251 8.41 28.52 -26.22
C HIS A 251 8.35 28.45 -27.75
N ARG A 252 7.35 27.77 -28.34
CA ARG A 252 7.22 27.48 -29.77
C ARG A 252 6.33 28.46 -30.54
N ALA A 253 6.12 29.66 -30.01
CA ALA A 253 5.78 30.82 -30.86
C ALA A 253 6.93 31.18 -31.84
N SER A 254 8.09 30.51 -31.72
CA SER A 254 9.21 30.56 -32.66
C SER A 254 9.68 29.13 -32.95
N ASP A 255 9.89 28.82 -34.23
CA ASP A 255 10.49 27.60 -34.78
C ASP A 255 9.63 26.32 -34.96
N SER A 256 9.14 26.25 -36.20
CA SER A 256 8.54 25.13 -36.91
C SER A 256 9.61 24.19 -37.46
N GLN A 257 9.85 23.03 -36.83
CA GLN A 257 10.37 21.84 -37.54
C GLN A 257 9.78 20.56 -36.96
N LEU A 258 9.14 19.77 -37.84
CA LEU A 258 8.56 18.45 -37.58
C LEU A 258 9.59 17.39 -37.95
N LEU A 259 9.84 16.43 -37.05
CA LEU A 259 10.57 15.19 -37.35
C LEU A 259 9.67 13.97 -37.08
N PRO A 260 9.89 12.84 -37.79
CA PRO A 260 8.92 11.77 -37.91
C PRO A 260 8.95 10.78 -36.74
N TYR A 261 7.78 10.22 -36.48
CA TYR A 261 7.46 9.19 -35.49
C TYR A 261 8.26 7.90 -35.70
N GLY A 262 9.00 7.46 -34.67
CA GLY A 262 9.47 6.09 -34.49
C GLY A 262 8.78 5.45 -33.28
N PRO A 263 8.82 4.11 -33.11
CA PRO A 263 8.23 3.42 -31.97
C PRO A 263 9.10 3.67 -30.73
N ASN A 264 8.91 4.84 -30.11
CA ASN A 264 9.80 5.32 -29.05
C ASN A 264 9.17 5.07 -27.67
N THR A 265 9.75 4.14 -26.93
CA THR A 265 9.68 4.05 -25.45
C THR A 265 10.39 5.23 -24.75
N ARG A 266 11.05 6.09 -25.54
CA ARG A 266 11.75 7.30 -25.11
C ARG A 266 10.83 8.51 -25.30
N ARG A 267 10.37 9.08 -24.20
CA ARG A 267 9.46 10.24 -24.19
C ARG A 267 10.14 11.49 -24.74
N ARG A 268 9.34 12.52 -25.08
CA ARG A 268 9.83 13.88 -25.39
C ARG A 268 10.66 14.49 -24.25
N SER A 269 10.43 14.04 -23.01
CA SER A 269 11.24 14.38 -21.83
C SER A 269 12.68 13.86 -21.89
N GLY A 270 12.96 12.92 -22.80
CA GLY A 270 14.20 12.14 -22.82
C GLY A 270 14.24 11.04 -21.75
N GLN A 271 13.27 10.99 -20.83
CA GLN A 271 13.18 9.96 -19.80
C GLN A 271 12.56 8.66 -20.35
N PRO A 272 13.02 7.49 -19.89
CA PRO A 272 12.36 6.21 -20.16
C PRO A 272 10.98 6.17 -19.51
N SER A 273 10.01 5.55 -20.18
CA SER A 273 8.70 5.27 -19.58
C SER A 273 8.84 4.34 -18.36
N VAL A 274 8.07 4.59 -17.31
CA VAL A 274 7.83 3.75 -16.14
C VAL A 274 6.85 2.61 -16.46
N VAL A 275 5.84 2.83 -17.30
CA VAL A 275 4.79 1.83 -17.58
C VAL A 275 5.11 0.90 -18.75
N SER A 276 6.20 1.16 -19.46
CA SER A 276 6.67 0.32 -20.56
C SER A 276 8.19 0.10 -20.52
N MET A 277 8.59 -1.11 -20.89
CA MET A 277 9.99 -1.48 -21.10
C MET A 277 10.32 -1.54 -22.60
N THR A 278 11.53 -1.14 -22.97
CA THR A 278 12.07 -1.46 -24.30
C THR A 278 12.30 -2.97 -24.42
N PRO A 279 12.40 -3.53 -25.64
CA PRO A 279 12.75 -4.95 -25.81
C PRO A 279 14.03 -5.35 -25.09
N GLU A 280 15.04 -4.48 -25.06
CA GLU A 280 16.31 -4.70 -24.36
C GLU A 280 16.14 -4.65 -22.84
N GLU A 281 15.36 -3.69 -22.33
CA GLU A 281 15.03 -3.62 -20.89
C GLU A 281 14.26 -4.86 -20.44
N LEU A 282 13.29 -5.31 -21.24
CA LEU A 282 12.48 -6.49 -20.95
C LEU A 282 13.32 -7.77 -21.01
N ALA A 283 14.21 -7.90 -22.01
CA ALA A 283 15.14 -9.02 -22.10
C ALA A 283 16.09 -9.06 -20.89
N ARG A 284 16.61 -7.90 -20.48
CA ARG A 284 17.44 -7.79 -19.27
C ARG A 284 16.64 -8.17 -18.03
N PHE A 285 15.43 -7.66 -17.88
CA PHE A 285 14.52 -7.98 -16.77
C PHE A 285 14.34 -9.50 -16.65
N HIS A 286 13.95 -10.17 -17.73
CA HIS A 286 13.79 -11.63 -17.73
C HIS A 286 15.09 -12.40 -17.48
N SER A 287 16.24 -11.90 -17.95
CA SER A 287 17.54 -12.56 -17.69
C SER A 287 17.98 -12.52 -16.22
N LEU A 288 17.49 -11.53 -15.47
CA LEU A 288 17.84 -11.30 -14.07
C LEU A 288 16.84 -11.94 -13.11
N CYS A 289 15.60 -12.14 -13.54
CA CYS A 289 14.59 -12.88 -12.78
C CYS A 289 15.03 -14.34 -12.60
N LYS A 290 15.12 -14.78 -11.34
CA LYS A 290 15.44 -16.17 -10.96
C LYS A 290 14.20 -16.96 -10.57
#